data_AF-A0A2P5W1H2-F1
#
_entry.id   AF-A0A2P5W1H2-F1
#
_cell.length_a   1.000
_cell.length_b   1.000
_cell.length_c   1.000
_cell.angle_alpha   90.00
_cell.angle_beta   90.00
_cell.angle_gamma   90.00
#
_symmetry.space_group_name_H-M   'P 1'
#
loop_
_entity.id
_entity.type
_entity.pdbx_description
1 polymer ?
#
loop_
_entity_poly.entity_id
_entity_poly.type
_entity_poly.pdbx_seq_one_letter_code
_entity_poly.pdbx_strand_id
1 'polypeptide(L)'
;MEGCLVVCSEGKSGGLALLWREGLDVSIQNYSKYHIDVLVCMEDGEMLRFIDFNGQTDSNLRQQSWEMLRRVKSMVNKGWIMGGDFNAILNNSEKERAAENLKA
;
A
#
# COMPACT_ATOMS: atom_id res chain seq x y z
N MET A 1 10.62 -17.80 -12.15
CA MET A 1 10.99 -16.38 -11.93
C MET A 1 9.93 -15.74 -11.05
N GLU A 2 10.34 -15.08 -9.95
CA GLU A 2 9.43 -14.24 -9.16
C GLU A 2 8.96 -13.04 -10.00
N GLY A 3 7.70 -12.61 -9.79
CA GLY A 3 7.16 -11.44 -10.46
C GLY A 3 7.42 -10.18 -9.63
N CYS A 4 7.64 -9.04 -10.29
CA CYS A 4 7.79 -7.77 -9.60
C CYS A 4 7.22 -6.59 -10.40
N LEU A 5 6.73 -5.59 -9.67
CA LEU A 5 6.43 -4.26 -10.19
C LEU A 5 7.19 -3.23 -9.35
N VAL A 6 7.95 -2.39 -10.03
CA VAL A 6 8.69 -1.29 -9.39
C VAL A 6 8.14 0.03 -9.92
N VAL A 7 7.72 0.90 -9.02
CA VAL A 7 7.35 2.28 -9.32
C VAL A 7 8.47 3.18 -8.80
N CYS A 8 9.14 3.85 -9.73
CA CYS A 8 10.27 4.74 -9.42
C CYS A 8 9.84 5.89 -8.50
N SER A 9 10.75 6.34 -7.65
CA SER A 9 10.53 7.54 -6.85
C SER A 9 10.48 8.79 -7.72
N GLU A 10 9.75 9.80 -7.24
CA GLU A 10 9.77 11.15 -7.81
C GLU A 10 10.41 12.12 -6.81
N GLY A 11 11.56 12.69 -7.20
CA GLY A 11 12.28 13.64 -6.35
C GLY A 11 12.86 12.97 -5.10
N LYS A 12 12.46 13.44 -3.91
CA LYS A 12 12.91 12.92 -2.60
C LYS A 12 11.99 11.85 -2.01
N SER A 13 10.96 11.42 -2.74
CA SER A 13 10.06 10.38 -2.24
C SER A 13 10.75 9.01 -2.19
N GLY A 14 10.26 8.11 -1.34
CA GLY A 14 10.52 6.67 -1.52
C GLY A 14 9.91 6.18 -2.84
N GLY A 15 10.41 5.06 -3.34
CA GLY A 15 9.75 4.30 -4.42
C GLY A 15 8.83 3.23 -3.86
N LEU A 16 8.05 2.58 -4.72
CA LEU A 16 7.23 1.41 -4.37
C LEU A 16 7.75 0.18 -5.11
N ALA A 17 7.74 -0.96 -4.43
CA ALA A 17 8.08 -2.23 -5.03
C ALA A 17 7.13 -3.30 -4.51
N LEU A 18 6.42 -3.95 -5.43
CA LEU A 18 5.62 -5.13 -5.14
C LEU A 18 6.30 -6.35 -5.73
N LEU A 19 6.57 -7.35 -4.89
CA LEU A 19 7.14 -8.63 -5.29
C LEU A 19 6.14 -9.74 -4.98
N TRP A 20 6.05 -10.72 -5.86
CA TRP A 20 5.21 -11.89 -5.64
C TRP A 20 5.90 -13.16 -6.11
N ARG A 21 5.53 -14.26 -5.44
CA ARG A 21 6.08 -15.58 -5.72
C ARG A 21 5.62 -16.07 -7.09
N GLU A 22 6.48 -16.86 -7.71
CA GLU A 22 6.12 -17.61 -8.91
C GLU A 22 4.93 -18.55 -8.63
N GLY A 23 4.03 -18.67 -9.61
CA GLY A 23 2.80 -19.45 -9.49
C GLY A 23 1.59 -18.66 -9.00
N LEU A 24 1.78 -17.44 -8.46
CA LEU A 24 0.66 -16.53 -8.19
C LEU A 24 0.22 -15.82 -9.48
N ASP A 25 -1.06 -15.88 -9.77
CA ASP A 25 -1.67 -15.10 -10.85
C ASP A 25 -2.02 -13.70 -10.33
N VAL A 26 -1.23 -12.72 -10.76
CA VAL A 26 -1.31 -11.33 -10.32
C VAL A 26 -1.56 -10.43 -11.53
N SER A 27 -2.69 -9.72 -11.52
CA SER A 27 -3.05 -8.74 -12.53
C SER A 27 -3.00 -7.32 -11.94
N ILE A 28 -2.09 -6.50 -12.44
CA ILE A 28 -2.02 -5.07 -12.10
C ILE A 28 -3.29 -4.37 -12.61
N GLN A 29 -3.98 -3.67 -11.72
CA GLN A 29 -5.21 -2.92 -12.05
C GLN A 29 -4.90 -1.44 -12.24
N ASN A 30 -4.11 -0.87 -11.33
CA ASN A 30 -3.69 0.52 -11.36
C ASN A 30 -2.42 0.70 -10.52
N TYR A 31 -1.66 1.76 -10.78
CA TYR A 31 -0.56 2.16 -9.91
C TYR A 31 -0.30 3.67 -10.04
N SER A 32 0.29 4.23 -9.00
CA SER A 32 0.88 5.56 -8.99
C SER A 32 2.09 5.58 -8.07
N LYS A 33 2.77 6.72 -7.96
CA LYS A 33 3.84 6.89 -6.97
C LYS A 33 3.42 6.72 -5.50
N TYR A 34 2.11 6.62 -5.23
CA TYR A 34 1.56 6.46 -3.89
C TYR A 34 0.91 5.10 -3.63
N HIS A 35 0.65 4.30 -4.67
CA HIS A 35 0.03 2.99 -4.48
C HIS A 35 0.26 2.04 -5.65
N ILE A 36 0.09 0.76 -5.39
CA ILE A 36 -0.03 -0.30 -6.38
C ILE A 36 -1.33 -1.08 -6.06
N ASP A 37 -2.25 -1.19 -7.01
CA ASP A 37 -3.49 -1.98 -6.91
C ASP A 37 -3.38 -3.20 -7.82
N VAL A 38 -3.44 -4.39 -7.23
CA VAL A 38 -3.41 -5.66 -7.95
C VAL A 38 -4.61 -6.53 -7.59
N LEU A 39 -5.03 -7.34 -8.55
CA LEU A 39 -5.94 -8.45 -8.35
C LEU A 39 -5.12 -9.74 -8.33
N VAL A 40 -5.26 -10.52 -7.27
CA VAL A 40 -4.61 -11.82 -7.10
C VAL A 40 -5.67 -12.90 -7.24
N CYS A 41 -5.42 -13.87 -8.14
CA CYS A 41 -6.22 -15.08 -8.24
C CYS A 41 -5.55 -16.17 -7.40
N MET A 42 -6.27 -16.68 -6.41
CA MET A 42 -5.83 -17.76 -5.55
C MET A 42 -5.98 -19.12 -6.27
N GLU A 43 -5.32 -20.14 -5.75
CA GLU A 43 -5.33 -21.49 -6.35
C GLU A 43 -6.74 -22.12 -6.42
N ASP A 44 -7.64 -21.75 -5.51
CA ASP A 44 -9.03 -22.17 -5.47
C ASP A 44 -9.96 -21.36 -6.39
N GLY A 45 -9.41 -20.38 -7.12
CA GLY A 45 -10.14 -19.48 -8.01
C GLY A 45 -10.77 -18.28 -7.30
N GLU A 46 -10.60 -18.13 -5.99
CA GLU A 46 -10.99 -16.91 -5.29
C GLU A 46 -10.12 -15.73 -5.74
N MET A 47 -10.73 -14.55 -5.81
CA MET A 47 -10.01 -13.33 -6.18
C MET A 47 -9.91 -12.40 -4.98
N LEU A 48 -8.68 -11.99 -4.68
CA LEU A 48 -8.37 -11.03 -3.64
C LEU A 48 -7.79 -9.76 -4.28
N ARG A 49 -8.29 -8.60 -3.88
CA ARG A 49 -7.64 -7.33 -4.25
C ARG A 49 -6.60 -6.97 -3.20
N PHE A 50 -5.35 -6.80 -3.63
CA PHE A 50 -4.27 -6.31 -2.78
C PHE A 50 -3.87 -4.90 -3.20
N ILE A 51 -3.75 -4.01 -2.22
CA ILE A 51 -3.34 -2.63 -2.44
C ILE A 51 -2.13 -2.33 -1.56
N ASP A 52 -0.99 -2.09 -2.21
CA ASP A 52 0.18 -1.53 -1.55
C ASP A 52 0.05 -0.01 -1.52
N PHE A 53 0.27 0.60 -0.36
CA PHE A 53 0.03 2.02 -0.14
C PHE A 53 1.22 2.68 0.56
N ASN A 54 1.66 3.81 0.02
CA ASN A 54 2.66 4.68 0.62
C ASN A 54 2.03 6.04 0.99
N GLY A 55 1.72 6.16 2.28
CA GLY A 55 1.11 7.33 2.89
C GLY A 55 2.01 8.56 2.81
N GLN A 56 1.37 9.72 2.72
CA GLN A 56 2.07 11.00 2.65
C GLN A 56 2.34 11.56 4.05
N THR A 57 3.58 11.95 4.30
CA THR A 57 3.99 12.69 5.50
C THR A 57 3.50 14.14 5.50
N ASP A 58 3.22 14.70 4.32
CA ASP A 58 2.58 16.01 4.19
C ASP A 58 1.10 15.94 4.62
N SER A 59 0.75 16.73 5.64
CA SER A 59 -0.61 16.81 6.19
C SER A 59 -1.66 17.18 5.14
N ASN A 60 -1.31 17.97 4.13
CA ASN A 60 -2.23 18.39 3.06
C ASN A 60 -2.56 17.25 2.10
N LEU A 61 -1.62 16.32 1.88
CA LEU A 61 -1.79 15.16 1.01
C LEU A 61 -2.35 13.94 1.76
N ARG A 62 -2.28 13.95 3.09
CA ARG A 62 -2.87 12.93 3.95
C ARG A 62 -4.38 12.82 3.76
N GLN A 63 -5.10 13.94 3.62
CA GLN A 63 -6.54 13.89 3.37
C GLN A 63 -6.86 13.22 2.02
N GLN A 64 -6.11 13.55 0.97
CA GLN A 64 -6.26 12.92 -0.36
C GLN A 64 -5.98 11.42 -0.30
N SER A 65 -4.97 11.02 0.49
CA SER A 65 -4.67 9.62 0.78
C SER A 65 -5.88 8.91 1.41
N TRP A 66 -6.49 9.48 2.44
CA TRP A 66 -7.69 8.90 3.08
C TRP A 66 -8.92 8.87 2.16
N GLU A 67 -9.10 9.87 1.31
CA GLU A 67 -10.18 9.87 0.31
C GLU A 67 -10.00 8.78 -0.73
N MET A 68 -8.76 8.52 -1.15
CA MET A 68 -8.43 7.39 -2.01
C MET A 68 -8.78 6.05 -1.32
N LEU A 69 -8.43 5.89 -0.04
CA LEU A 69 -8.78 4.71 0.76
C LEU A 69 -10.31 4.50 0.85
N ARG A 70 -11.07 5.58 1.03
CA ARG A 70 -12.54 5.55 1.01
C ARG A 70 -13.09 5.11 -0.35
N ARG A 71 -12.52 5.59 -1.46
CA ARG A 71 -12.92 5.20 -2.82
C ARG A 71 -12.62 3.73 -3.07
N VAL A 72 -11.42 3.27 -2.72
CA VAL A 72 -11.04 1.86 -2.77
C VAL A 72 -12.08 1.02 -2.02
N LYS A 73 -12.37 1.35 -0.76
CA LYS A 73 -13.37 0.63 0.05
C LYS A 73 -14.72 0.55 -0.65
N SER A 74 -15.16 1.60 -1.34
CA SER A 74 -16.44 1.61 -2.05
C SER A 74 -16.44 0.82 -3.36
N MET A 75 -15.27 0.55 -3.93
CA MET A 75 -15.11 -0.12 -5.22
C MET A 75 -14.93 -1.64 -5.10
N VAL A 76 -14.55 -2.17 -3.93
CA VAL A 76 -14.28 -3.60 -3.78
C VAL A 76 -15.48 -4.35 -3.21
N ASN A 77 -16.15 -5.15 -4.05
CA ASN A 77 -17.21 -6.10 -3.66
C ASN A 77 -16.68 -7.49 -3.24
N LYS A 78 -15.36 -7.72 -3.34
CA LYS A 78 -14.66 -8.97 -2.98
C LYS A 78 -13.78 -8.76 -1.74
N GLY A 79 -13.15 -9.82 -1.23
CA GLY A 79 -12.11 -9.69 -0.22
C GLY A 79 -10.99 -8.76 -0.67
N TRP A 80 -10.55 -7.85 0.20
CA TRP A 80 -9.41 -6.98 -0.06
C TRP A 80 -8.48 -6.91 1.14
N ILE A 81 -7.20 -6.77 0.84
CA ILE A 81 -6.15 -6.51 1.81
C ILE A 81 -5.43 -5.25 1.36
N MET A 82 -5.04 -4.44 2.32
CA MET A 82 -4.18 -3.31 2.08
C MET A 82 -3.00 -3.34 3.03
N GLY A 83 -1.82 -3.09 2.48
CA GLY A 83 -0.56 -3.07 3.21
C GLY A 83 0.28 -1.86 2.81
N GLY A 84 1.37 -1.67 3.54
CA GLY A 84 2.31 -0.57 3.31
C GLY A 84 2.44 0.36 4.52
N ASP A 85 3.09 1.49 4.30
CA ASP A 85 3.30 2.52 5.33
C ASP A 85 2.23 3.59 5.20
N PHE A 86 1.32 3.67 6.16
CA PHE A 86 0.23 4.65 6.12
C PHE A 86 0.65 6.05 6.56
N ASN A 87 1.85 6.23 7.13
CA ASN A 87 2.34 7.49 7.68
C ASN A 87 1.31 8.20 8.59
N ALA A 88 0.55 7.40 9.36
CA ALA A 88 -0.50 7.87 10.24
C ALA A 88 -0.36 7.25 11.63
N ILE A 89 -0.43 8.11 12.66
CA ILE A 89 -0.55 7.67 14.05
C ILE A 89 -2.05 7.44 14.30
N LEU A 90 -2.44 6.19 14.48
CA LEU A 90 -3.81 5.75 14.71
C LEU A 90 -4.21 5.89 16.18
N ASN A 91 -3.25 5.84 17.10
CA ASN A 91 -3.48 5.98 18.54
C ASN A 91 -2.26 6.56 19.25
N ASN A 92 -2.47 7.09 20.46
CA ASN A 92 -1.39 7.71 21.24
C ASN A 92 -0.27 6.72 21.65
N SER A 93 -0.56 5.41 21.75
CA SER A 93 0.44 4.38 22.07
C SER A 93 1.47 4.14 20.95
N GLU A 94 1.14 4.46 19.70
CA GLU A 94 2.13 4.42 18.60
C GLU A 94 3.16 5.56 18.72
N LYS A 95 2.78 6.67 19.37
CA LYS A 95 3.64 7.86 19.52
C LYS A 95 4.82 7.62 20.47
N GLU A 96 4.66 6.72 21.46
CA GLU A 96 5.70 6.45 22.46
C GLU A 96 6.95 5.79 21.89
N ARG A 97 6.84 5.07 20.77
CA ARG A 97 7.99 4.38 20.15
C ARG A 97 8.93 5.28 19.35
N ALA A 98 8.46 6.45 18.90
CA ALA A 98 9.30 7.36 18.11
C ALA A 98 10.29 8.17 18.98
N ALA A 99 10.01 8.33 20.28
CA ALA A 99 10.84 9.13 21.19
C ALA A 99 12.02 8.34 21.79
N GLU A 100 11.99 7.00 21.76
CA GLU A 100 13.03 6.16 22.35
C GLU A 100 14.25 5.94 21.43
N ASN A 101 14.12 6.15 20.12
CA ASN A 101 15.20 5.96 19.15
C ASN A 101 16.12 7.18 18.94
N LEU A 102 16.00 8.22 19.77
CA LEU A 102 16.89 9.40 19.77
C LEU A 102 17.90 9.39 20.94
N LYS A 103 18.05 8.25 21.64
CA LYS A 103 19.07 8.04 22.66
C LYS A 103 19.86 6.76 22.40
N ALA A 104 20.63 6.72 21.33
CA ALA A 104 21.75 5.80 21.15
C ALA A 104 22.90 6.54 20.48
#